data_AF-A0A9D1V9F6-F1
#
_entry.id   AF-A0A9D1V9F6-F1
#
_cell.length_a   1.000
_cell.length_b   1.000
_cell.length_c   1.000
_cell.angle_alpha   90.00
_cell.angle_beta   90.00
_cell.angle_gamma   90.00
#
_symmetry.space_group_name_H-M   'P 1'
#
loop_
_entity.id
_entity.type
_entity.pdbx_description
1 polymer ?
#
loop_
_entity_poly.entity_id
_entity_poly.type
_entity_poly.pdbx_seq_one_letter_code
_entity_poly.pdbx_strand_id
1 'polypeptide(L)'
;MLKIFALDKFPCDENKEYTLGNTTPEEYLEKMLSCVENGELIIAKKKTKVSIDLAENLDKASYADRYKMDLSKADAAAIVAKEKEIFEECGEIARKRQGREETLAAVQTVVREKIDREGLRVENVENRAQRLEKLLELGAPELIVNSERRYLIEELALNAYATKSTTTYKYRPLFGMPCWRFMKF
;
A
#
# COMPACT_ATOMS: atom_id res chain seq x y z
N MET A 1 -16.44 -0.01 17.14
CA MET A 1 -16.75 -0.40 15.75
C MET A 1 -15.41 -0.58 15.08
N LEU A 2 -15.09 -1.77 14.54
CA LEU A 2 -13.77 -2.04 13.94
C LEU A 2 -13.41 -0.96 12.93
N LYS A 3 -12.30 -0.26 13.12
CA LYS A 3 -11.76 0.67 12.13
C LYS A 3 -11.14 -0.10 10.97
N ILE A 4 -11.80 -0.06 9.82
CA ILE A 4 -11.33 -0.70 8.59
C ILE A 4 -10.73 0.36 7.70
N PHE A 5 -9.50 0.17 7.25
CA PHE A 5 -8.88 1.07 6.28
C PHE A 5 -9.41 0.76 4.87
N ALA A 6 -10.14 1.73 4.31
CA ALA A 6 -10.84 1.67 3.03
C ALA A 6 -11.02 3.09 2.48
N LEU A 7 -11.54 3.23 1.25
CA LEU A 7 -11.74 4.55 0.63
C LEU A 7 -12.76 5.42 1.40
N ASP A 8 -13.72 4.82 2.10
CA ASP A 8 -14.69 5.53 2.96
C ASP A 8 -14.06 6.32 4.12
N LYS A 9 -12.74 6.19 4.33
CA LYS A 9 -11.97 6.99 5.30
C LYS A 9 -11.46 8.30 4.74
N PHE A 10 -11.64 8.54 3.44
CA PHE A 10 -11.26 9.76 2.73
C PHE A 10 -12.51 10.53 2.30
N PRO A 11 -12.42 11.86 2.10
CA PRO A 11 -13.54 12.64 1.60
C PRO A 11 -13.99 12.13 0.22
N CYS A 12 -15.30 12.13 -0.03
CA CYS A 12 -15.83 11.90 -1.36
C CYS A 12 -15.74 13.18 -2.20
N ASP A 13 -15.67 13.03 -3.52
CA ASP A 13 -15.75 14.15 -4.44
C ASP A 13 -17.19 14.70 -4.55
N GLU A 14 -17.37 15.71 -5.42
CA GLU A 14 -18.66 16.35 -5.69
C GLU A 14 -19.73 15.37 -6.22
N ASN A 15 -19.30 14.24 -6.80
CA ASN A 15 -20.16 13.18 -7.32
C ASN A 15 -20.46 12.10 -6.27
N LYS A 16 -20.00 12.27 -5.02
CA LYS A 16 -20.07 11.27 -3.93
C LYS A 16 -19.29 10.00 -4.23
N GLU A 17 -18.31 10.06 -5.14
CA GLU A 17 -17.38 8.97 -5.38
C GLU A 17 -16.17 9.13 -4.47
N TYR A 18 -15.76 8.03 -3.81
CA TYR A 18 -14.56 8.05 -2.99
C TYR A 18 -13.33 7.94 -3.90
N THR A 19 -12.45 8.94 -3.83
CA THR A 19 -11.24 9.01 -4.64
C THR A 19 -10.04 9.37 -3.79
N LEU A 20 -8.87 8.83 -4.16
CA LEU A 20 -7.58 9.19 -3.58
C LEU A 20 -6.87 10.28 -4.40
N GLY A 21 -7.58 10.92 -5.36
CA GLY A 21 -6.97 11.76 -6.40
C GLY A 21 -5.96 12.78 -5.88
N ASN A 22 -6.30 13.49 -4.80
CA ASN A 22 -5.46 14.52 -4.20
C ASN A 22 -4.74 14.07 -2.93
N THR A 23 -4.93 12.82 -2.49
CA THR A 23 -4.34 12.33 -1.24
C THR A 23 -2.85 12.10 -1.42
N THR A 24 -2.04 12.79 -0.62
CA THR A 24 -0.59 12.60 -0.61
C THR A 24 -0.20 11.26 0.04
N PRO A 25 1.00 10.72 -0.21
CA PRO A 25 1.50 9.55 0.53
C PRO A 25 1.45 9.76 2.05
N GLU A 26 1.78 10.94 2.52
CA GLU A 26 1.75 11.32 3.94
C GLU A 26 0.35 11.25 4.53
N GLU A 27 -0.63 11.88 3.88
CA GLU A 27 -2.03 11.86 4.30
C GLU A 27 -2.59 10.43 4.28
N TYR A 28 -2.21 9.64 3.27
CA TYR A 28 -2.59 8.24 3.17
C TYR A 28 -2.06 7.42 4.34
N LEU A 29 -0.78 7.59 4.68
CA LEU A 29 -0.14 6.93 5.81
C LEU A 29 -0.78 7.32 7.13
N GLU A 30 -0.99 8.62 7.37
CA GLU A 30 -1.66 9.12 8.57
C GLU A 30 -3.05 8.49 8.71
N LYS A 31 -3.82 8.47 7.62
CA LYS A 31 -5.15 7.85 7.64
C LYS A 31 -5.09 6.35 7.90
N MET A 32 -4.15 5.64 7.29
CA MET A 32 -3.95 4.21 7.52
C MET A 32 -3.62 3.92 8.98
N LEU A 33 -2.67 4.65 9.57
CA LEU A 33 -2.27 4.46 10.97
C LEU A 33 -3.39 4.83 11.95
N SER A 34 -4.23 5.83 11.62
CA SER A 34 -5.41 6.19 12.43
C SER A 34 -6.48 5.08 12.51
N CYS A 35 -6.41 4.12 11.59
CA CYS A 35 -7.30 2.95 11.53
C CYS A 35 -6.77 1.76 12.35
N VAL A 36 -5.58 1.84 12.95
CA VAL A 36 -5.11 0.81 13.87
C VAL A 36 -5.94 0.85 15.14
N GLU A 37 -6.53 -0.29 15.52
CA GLU A 37 -7.35 -0.43 16.72
C GLU A 37 -6.98 -1.73 17.43
N ASN A 38 -6.72 -1.66 18.74
CA ASN A 38 -6.26 -2.80 19.55
C ASN A 38 -5.02 -3.51 19.00
N GLY A 39 -4.10 -2.76 18.38
CA GLY A 39 -2.90 -3.31 17.75
C GLY A 39 -3.15 -4.08 16.45
N GLU A 40 -4.35 -3.98 15.86
CA GLU A 40 -4.67 -4.58 14.56
C GLU A 40 -5.00 -3.51 13.52
N LEU A 41 -4.49 -3.71 12.31
CA LEU A 41 -4.89 -2.96 11.11
C LEU A 41 -5.64 -3.91 10.18
N ILE A 42 -6.81 -3.50 9.70
CA ILE A 42 -7.54 -4.23 8.67
C ILE A 42 -7.65 -3.36 7.42
N ILE A 43 -7.13 -3.84 6.30
CA ILE A 43 -7.17 -3.15 5.02
C ILE A 43 -8.12 -3.88 4.08
N ALA A 44 -9.19 -3.20 3.66
CA ALA A 44 -10.15 -3.74 2.70
C ALA A 44 -9.65 -3.51 1.27
N LYS A 45 -9.47 -4.58 0.50
CA LYS A 45 -8.96 -4.53 -0.87
C LYS A 45 -9.98 -5.01 -1.88
N LYS A 46 -10.03 -4.34 -3.03
CA LYS A 46 -10.80 -4.73 -4.21
C LYS A 46 -9.83 -5.25 -5.26
N LYS A 47 -10.01 -6.51 -5.63
CA LYS A 47 -9.22 -7.18 -6.67
C LYS A 47 -9.99 -7.16 -7.98
N THR A 48 -9.40 -6.57 -9.00
CA THR A 48 -9.87 -6.68 -10.39
C THR A 48 -9.01 -7.71 -11.13
N LYS A 49 -9.26 -7.88 -12.44
CA LYS A 49 -8.39 -8.73 -13.29
C LYS A 49 -6.98 -8.15 -13.47
N VAL A 50 -6.81 -6.85 -13.22
CA VAL A 50 -5.59 -6.10 -13.59
C VAL A 50 -4.97 -5.32 -12.44
N SER A 51 -5.70 -5.10 -11.35
CA SER A 51 -5.27 -4.27 -10.21
C SER A 51 -5.77 -4.82 -8.88
N ILE A 52 -5.10 -4.37 -7.81
CA ILE A 52 -5.53 -4.53 -6.43
C ILE A 52 -5.51 -3.14 -5.82
N ASP A 53 -6.69 -2.63 -5.50
CA ASP A 53 -6.89 -1.26 -5.00
C ASP A 53 -7.59 -1.28 -3.63
N LEU A 54 -7.63 -0.15 -2.94
CA LEU A 54 -8.50 -0.03 -1.77
C LEU A 54 -9.97 -0.24 -2.18
N ALA A 55 -10.70 -1.00 -1.39
CA ALA A 55 -12.13 -1.12 -1.55
C ALA A 55 -12.83 0.15 -1.05
N GLU A 56 -14.03 0.42 -1.57
CA GLU A 56 -14.88 1.51 -1.08
C GLU A 56 -15.13 1.38 0.44
N ASN A 57 -15.50 0.18 0.85
CA ASN A 57 -15.75 -0.24 2.22
C ASN A 57 -15.62 -1.77 2.29
N LEU A 58 -15.80 -2.35 3.48
CA LEU A 58 -15.74 -3.79 3.68
C LEU A 58 -16.74 -4.55 2.78
N ASP A 59 -17.95 -4.02 2.58
CA ASP A 59 -18.99 -4.69 1.79
C ASP A 59 -18.66 -4.75 0.29
N LYS A 60 -17.88 -3.80 -0.22
CA LYS A 60 -17.40 -3.81 -1.61
C LYS A 60 -16.03 -4.49 -1.77
N ALA A 61 -15.42 -4.96 -0.70
CA ALA A 61 -14.11 -5.61 -0.73
C ALA A 61 -14.17 -7.02 -1.34
N SER A 62 -13.12 -7.37 -2.07
CA SER A 62 -12.86 -8.75 -2.53
C SER A 62 -12.23 -9.58 -1.42
N TYR A 63 -11.38 -8.96 -0.61
CA TYR A 63 -10.74 -9.56 0.56
C TYR A 63 -10.32 -8.45 1.53
N ALA A 64 -9.99 -8.84 2.75
CA ALA A 64 -9.40 -7.95 3.74
C ALA A 64 -8.10 -8.57 4.27
N ASP A 65 -7.04 -7.78 4.29
CA ASP A 65 -5.80 -8.14 4.96
C ASP A 65 -5.85 -7.64 6.39
N ARG A 66 -5.54 -8.53 7.34
CA ARG A 66 -5.39 -8.20 8.74
C ARG A 66 -3.92 -8.25 9.12
N TYR A 67 -3.44 -7.22 9.78
CA TYR A 67 -2.08 -7.10 10.26
C TYR A 67 -2.08 -6.90 11.78
N LYS A 68 -1.18 -7.60 12.48
CA LYS A 68 -0.81 -7.23 13.84
C LYS A 68 0.28 -6.18 13.76
N MET A 69 0.03 -5.03 14.37
CA MET A 69 0.88 -3.84 14.31
C MET A 69 1.57 -3.64 15.64
N ASP A 70 2.90 -3.50 15.62
CA ASP A 70 3.66 -2.96 16.74
C ASP A 70 4.00 -1.50 16.47
N LEU A 71 3.25 -0.60 17.11
CA LEU A 71 3.46 0.85 16.98
C LEU A 71 4.32 1.43 18.10
N SER A 72 4.92 0.60 18.97
CA SER A 72 5.73 1.07 20.11
C SER A 72 6.93 1.93 19.71
N LYS A 73 7.41 1.76 18.47
CA LYS A 73 8.50 2.53 17.85
C LYS A 73 8.06 3.22 16.55
N ALA A 74 6.76 3.45 16.38
CA ALA A 74 6.26 4.06 15.15
C ALA A 74 6.76 5.51 15.01
N ASP A 75 7.42 5.77 13.89
CA ASP A 75 7.85 7.09 13.45
C ASP A 75 7.37 7.28 12.01
N ALA A 76 6.17 7.88 11.87
CA ALA A 76 5.57 8.13 10.57
C ALA A 76 6.44 9.07 9.72
N ALA A 77 7.15 10.02 10.32
CA ALA A 77 8.01 10.94 9.59
C ALA A 77 9.21 10.22 8.98
N ALA A 78 9.78 9.25 9.69
CA ALA A 78 10.85 8.39 9.15
C ALA A 78 10.38 7.57 7.95
N ILE A 79 9.14 7.04 7.97
CA ILE A 79 8.58 6.30 6.83
C ILE A 79 8.36 7.21 5.62
N VAL A 80 7.86 8.43 5.85
CA VAL A 80 7.69 9.44 4.79
C VAL A 80 9.04 9.83 4.18
N ALA A 81 10.07 10.03 5.00
CA ALA A 81 11.41 10.33 4.51
C ALA A 81 11.96 9.19 3.64
N LYS A 82 11.83 7.93 4.09
CA LYS A 82 12.23 6.76 3.31
C LYS A 82 11.48 6.66 1.97
N GLU A 83 10.18 6.93 1.95
CA GLU A 83 9.39 6.93 0.72
C GLU A 83 9.91 7.95 -0.28
N LYS A 84 10.17 9.18 0.18
CA LYS A 84 10.70 10.27 -0.66
C LYS A 84 12.07 9.93 -1.23
N GLU A 85 12.98 9.43 -0.39
CA GLU A 85 14.31 9.02 -0.82
C GLU A 85 14.25 7.92 -1.89
N ILE A 86 13.46 6.86 -1.66
CA ILE A 86 13.28 5.78 -2.64
C ILE A 86 12.70 6.33 -3.94
N PHE A 87 11.70 7.21 -3.86
CA PHE A 87 11.07 7.82 -5.03
C PHE A 87 12.06 8.66 -5.85
N GLU A 88 12.85 9.52 -5.20
CA GLU A 88 13.87 10.34 -5.84
C GLU A 88 14.96 9.47 -6.50
N GLU A 89 15.47 8.47 -5.80
CA GLU A 89 16.48 7.54 -6.31
C GLU A 89 15.95 6.72 -7.49
N CYS A 90 14.69 6.25 -7.45
CA CYS A 90 14.04 5.61 -8.60
C CYS A 90 13.94 6.56 -9.79
N GLY A 91 13.69 7.85 -9.56
CA GLY A 91 13.70 8.88 -10.60
C GLY A 91 15.07 9.07 -11.23
N GLU A 92 16.15 9.07 -10.44
CA GLU A 92 17.52 9.13 -10.97
C GLU A 92 17.87 7.89 -11.79
N ILE A 93 17.47 6.70 -11.34
CA ILE A 93 17.67 5.44 -12.07
C ILE A 93 16.94 5.49 -13.42
N ALA A 94 15.66 5.87 -13.43
CA ALA A 94 14.84 5.96 -14.64
C ALA A 94 15.45 6.92 -15.69
N ARG A 95 16.09 8.02 -15.25
CA ARG A 95 16.76 8.98 -16.15
C ARG A 95 18.03 8.43 -16.80
N LYS A 96 18.73 7.50 -16.16
CA LYS A 96 19.97 6.92 -16.70
C LYS A 96 19.74 6.00 -17.90
N ARG A 97 18.49 5.53 -18.11
CA ARG A 97 18.08 4.67 -19.25
C ARG A 97 19.03 3.48 -19.47
N GLN A 98 19.39 2.82 -18.37
CA GLN A 98 20.25 1.64 -18.38
C GLN A 98 19.52 0.39 -18.88
N GLY A 99 20.27 -0.70 -19.07
CA GLY A 99 19.68 -1.99 -19.41
C GLY A 99 18.78 -2.51 -18.28
N ARG A 100 17.75 -3.29 -18.63
CA ARG A 100 16.74 -3.80 -17.68
C ARG A 100 17.34 -4.48 -16.44
N GLU A 101 18.37 -5.29 -16.61
CA GLU A 101 19.01 -6.02 -15.51
C GLU A 101 19.77 -5.08 -14.56
N GLU A 102 20.45 -4.07 -15.10
CA GLU A 102 21.17 -3.06 -14.32
C GLU A 102 20.19 -2.21 -13.51
N THR A 103 19.10 -1.76 -14.15
CA THR A 103 18.02 -1.02 -13.50
C THR A 103 17.39 -1.82 -12.36
N LEU A 104 17.09 -3.10 -12.60
CA LEU A 104 16.51 -3.99 -11.60
C LEU A 104 17.42 -4.11 -10.36
N ALA A 105 18.71 -4.38 -10.59
CA ALA A 105 19.69 -4.52 -9.53
C ALA A 105 19.88 -3.20 -8.75
N ALA A 106 19.88 -2.06 -9.44
CA ALA A 106 19.97 -0.74 -8.83
C ALA A 106 18.78 -0.47 -7.90
N VAL A 107 17.54 -0.67 -8.38
CA VAL A 107 16.33 -0.46 -7.56
C VAL A 107 16.31 -1.37 -6.35
N GLN A 108 16.69 -2.65 -6.51
CA GLN A 108 16.76 -3.58 -5.38
C GLN A 108 17.81 -3.15 -4.35
N THR A 109 18.94 -2.61 -4.79
CA THR A 109 19.98 -2.09 -3.90
C THR A 109 19.46 -0.93 -3.07
N VAL A 110 18.86 0.07 -3.73
CA VAL A 110 18.23 1.23 -3.08
C VAL A 110 17.23 0.79 -2.02
N VAL A 111 16.28 -0.08 -2.40
CA VAL A 111 15.26 -0.55 -1.47
C VAL A 111 15.88 -1.27 -0.27
N ARG A 112 16.82 -2.18 -0.49
CA ARG A 112 17.46 -2.99 0.57
C ARG A 112 18.34 -2.17 1.52
N GLU A 113 18.83 -1.02 1.11
CA GLU A 113 19.56 -0.09 1.97
C GLU A 113 18.62 0.70 2.90
N LYS A 114 17.35 0.88 2.51
CA LYS A 114 16.39 1.75 3.20
C LYS A 114 15.37 1.00 4.04
N ILE A 115 15.16 -0.30 3.80
CA ILE A 115 14.19 -1.12 4.54
C ILE A 115 14.84 -2.12 5.50
N ASP A 116 14.03 -2.61 6.42
CA ASP A 116 14.45 -3.66 7.35
C ASP A 116 14.45 -5.01 6.64
N ARG A 117 15.62 -5.65 6.58
CA ARG A 117 15.82 -6.94 5.87
C ARG A 117 14.95 -8.08 6.41
N GLU A 118 14.46 -7.95 7.64
CA GLU A 118 13.61 -8.94 8.31
C GLU A 118 12.10 -8.62 8.19
N GLY A 119 11.74 -7.52 7.54
CA GLY A 119 10.35 -7.11 7.42
C GLY A 119 9.53 -8.07 6.55
N LEU A 120 8.27 -8.29 6.91
CA LEU A 120 7.40 -9.30 6.26
C LEU A 120 7.08 -9.04 4.79
N ARG A 121 7.37 -7.83 4.28
CA ARG A 121 6.89 -7.34 2.97
C ARG A 121 7.99 -6.74 2.10
N VAL A 122 9.24 -7.15 2.31
CA VAL A 122 10.41 -6.69 1.54
C VAL A 122 10.17 -6.79 0.02
N GLU A 123 9.73 -7.95 -0.46
CA GLU A 123 9.48 -8.18 -1.89
C GLU A 123 8.41 -7.25 -2.45
N ASN A 124 7.39 -6.91 -1.66
CA ASN A 124 6.35 -5.99 -2.10
C ASN A 124 6.90 -4.58 -2.25
N VAL A 125 7.76 -4.11 -1.33
CA VAL A 125 8.43 -2.81 -1.46
C VAL A 125 9.31 -2.79 -2.72
N GLU A 126 10.10 -3.84 -2.97
CA GLU A 126 10.92 -3.96 -4.18
C GLU A 126 10.04 -3.88 -5.45
N ASN A 127 8.94 -4.62 -5.49
CA ASN A 127 8.01 -4.61 -6.63
C ASN A 127 7.37 -3.23 -6.86
N ARG A 128 7.02 -2.50 -5.80
CA ARG A 128 6.46 -1.14 -5.89
C ARG A 128 7.51 -0.14 -6.39
N ALA A 129 8.73 -0.20 -5.86
CA ALA A 129 9.83 0.65 -6.30
C ALA A 129 10.19 0.40 -7.78
N GLN A 130 10.24 -0.86 -8.21
CA GLN A 130 10.45 -1.20 -9.63
C GLN A 130 9.34 -0.68 -10.53
N ARG A 131 8.08 -0.75 -10.08
CA ARG A 131 6.97 -0.18 -10.85
C ARG A 131 7.06 1.35 -10.91
N LEU A 132 7.44 2.01 -9.83
CA LEU A 132 7.65 3.46 -9.79
C LEU A 132 8.75 3.90 -10.77
N GLU A 133 9.91 3.25 -10.73
CA GLU A 133 10.98 3.47 -11.70
C GLU A 133 10.45 3.36 -13.13
N LYS A 134 9.72 2.28 -13.45
CA LYS A 134 9.19 2.08 -14.80
C LYS A 134 8.15 3.13 -15.20
N LEU A 135 7.30 3.56 -14.27
CA LEU A 135 6.32 4.63 -14.51
C LEU A 135 7.01 5.97 -14.80
N LEU A 136 8.10 6.27 -14.09
CA LEU A 136 8.90 7.48 -14.30
C LEU A 136 9.63 7.44 -15.64
N GLU A 137 10.22 6.29 -16.00
CA GLU A 137 10.88 6.09 -17.30
C GLU A 137 9.90 6.31 -18.47
N LEU A 138 8.66 5.83 -18.34
CA LEU A 138 7.61 5.96 -19.35
C LEU A 138 6.94 7.34 -19.37
N GLY A 139 7.28 8.25 -18.45
CA GLY A 139 6.64 9.56 -18.35
C GLY A 139 5.14 9.45 -17.98
N ALA A 140 4.79 8.52 -17.09
CA ALA A 140 3.41 8.32 -16.69
C ALA A 140 2.80 9.58 -16.04
N PRO A 141 1.47 9.79 -16.16
CA PRO A 141 0.80 10.92 -15.52
C PRO A 141 1.02 10.94 -14.01
N GLU A 142 1.15 12.14 -13.44
CA GLU A 142 1.40 12.34 -12.00
C GLU A 142 0.37 11.65 -11.11
N LEU A 143 -0.90 11.64 -11.53
CA LEU A 143 -1.97 10.91 -10.83
C LEU A 143 -1.65 9.42 -10.63
N ILE A 144 -1.09 8.78 -11.65
CA ILE A 144 -0.73 7.36 -11.62
C ILE A 144 0.51 7.15 -10.75
N VAL A 145 1.51 8.03 -10.89
CA VAL A 145 2.73 8.02 -10.08
C VAL A 145 2.38 8.16 -8.59
N ASN A 146 1.57 9.16 -8.23
CA ASN A 146 1.11 9.38 -6.86
C ASN A 146 0.29 8.21 -6.31
N SER A 147 -0.47 7.51 -7.17
CA SER A 147 -1.14 6.28 -6.75
C SER A 147 -0.16 5.18 -6.37
N GLU A 148 0.90 4.98 -7.16
CA GLU A 148 1.90 3.97 -6.84
C GLU A 148 2.74 4.37 -5.61
N ARG A 149 3.01 5.68 -5.41
CA ARG A 149 3.66 6.21 -4.20
C ARG A 149 2.84 5.92 -2.93
N ARG A 150 1.52 6.06 -2.96
CA ARG A 150 0.64 5.64 -1.85
C ARG A 150 0.73 4.15 -1.55
N TYR A 151 0.87 3.32 -2.58
CA TYR A 151 1.09 1.90 -2.37
C TYR A 151 2.50 1.59 -1.85
N LEU A 152 3.52 2.35 -2.25
CA LEU A 152 4.86 2.22 -1.70
C LEU A 152 4.87 2.55 -0.20
N ILE A 153 4.26 3.68 0.22
CA ILE A 153 4.26 4.07 1.63
C ILE A 153 3.45 3.11 2.51
N GLU A 154 2.37 2.52 1.97
CA GLU A 154 1.64 1.43 2.63
C GLU A 154 2.57 0.25 2.91
N GLU A 155 3.30 -0.20 1.90
CA GLU A 155 4.19 -1.36 2.00
C GLU A 155 5.37 -1.09 2.92
N LEU A 156 5.94 0.13 2.92
CA LEU A 156 7.00 0.55 3.85
C LEU A 156 6.52 0.53 5.30
N ALA A 157 5.34 1.09 5.58
CA ALA A 157 4.77 1.10 6.93
C ALA A 157 4.43 -0.30 7.42
N LEU A 158 3.85 -1.15 6.54
CA LEU A 158 3.57 -2.54 6.87
C LEU A 158 4.86 -3.34 7.08
N ASN A 159 5.92 -3.09 6.29
CA ASN A 159 7.21 -3.72 6.48
C ASN A 159 7.83 -3.37 7.84
N ALA A 160 7.74 -2.09 8.24
CA ALA A 160 8.32 -1.60 9.49
C ALA A 160 7.52 -2.01 10.74
N TYR A 161 6.19 -2.05 10.66
CA TYR A 161 5.34 -2.16 11.85
C TYR A 161 4.54 -3.46 11.95
N ALA A 162 4.34 -4.19 10.85
CA ALA A 162 3.55 -5.42 10.89
C ALA A 162 4.41 -6.59 11.38
N THR A 163 3.93 -7.27 12.42
CA THR A 163 4.58 -8.48 12.98
C THR A 163 3.95 -9.78 12.48
N LYS A 164 2.71 -9.70 11.97
CA LYS A 164 2.00 -10.82 11.35
C LYS A 164 0.97 -10.30 10.37
N SER A 165 0.74 -11.05 9.30
CA SER A 165 -0.35 -10.80 8.34
C SER A 165 -1.26 -12.02 8.20
N THR A 166 -2.52 -11.79 7.87
CA THR A 166 -3.50 -12.83 7.53
C THR A 166 -4.52 -12.27 6.55
N THR A 167 -4.69 -12.92 5.41
CA THR A 167 -5.64 -12.50 4.37
C THR A 167 -6.95 -13.27 4.48
N THR A 168 -8.07 -12.56 4.54
CA THR A 168 -9.41 -13.15 4.55
C THR A 168 -10.14 -12.81 3.26
N TYR A 169 -10.47 -13.81 2.46
CA TYR A 169 -11.19 -13.62 1.21
C TYR A 169 -12.71 -13.58 1.43
N LYS A 170 -13.38 -12.68 0.71
CA LYS A 170 -14.84 -12.67 0.65
C LYS A 170 -15.29 -13.81 -0.26
N TYR A 171 -15.87 -14.86 0.33
CA TYR A 171 -16.46 -15.95 -0.45
C TYR A 171 -17.77 -15.44 -1.08
N ARG A 172 -17.89 -15.47 -2.41
CA ARG A 172 -19.19 -15.33 -3.09
C ARG A 172 -19.75 -16.75 -3.30
N PRO A 173 -20.77 -17.19 -2.56
CA PRO A 173 -21.55 -18.34 -2.99
C PRO A 173 -22.31 -17.96 -4.27
N LEU A 174 -22.52 -18.94 -5.16
CA LEU A 174 -23.32 -18.82 -6.38
C LEU A 174 -24.77 -18.33 -6.14
N PHE A 175 -25.20 -18.25 -4.87
CA PHE A 175 -26.50 -17.78 -4.42
C PHE A 175 -26.35 -16.64 -3.41
N GLY A 176 -26.06 -15.43 -3.91
CA GLY A 176 -26.63 -14.17 -3.39
C GLY A 176 -26.31 -13.66 -1.98
N MET A 177 -25.54 -14.34 -1.11
CA MET A 177 -25.21 -13.79 0.22
C MET A 177 -23.69 -13.70 0.49
N PRO A 178 -23.16 -12.54 0.92
CA PRO A 178 -21.79 -12.41 1.40
C PRO A 178 -21.51 -13.29 2.63
N CYS A 179 -20.70 -14.34 2.47
CA CYS A 179 -20.21 -15.16 3.58
C CYS A 179 -18.78 -14.76 3.92
N TRP A 180 -18.59 -13.94 4.95
CA TRP A 180 -17.30 -13.76 5.61
C TRP A 180 -17.02 -15.00 6.46
N ARG A 181 -16.45 -16.05 5.86
CA ARG A 181 -16.15 -17.28 6.59
C ARG A 181 -14.88 -17.06 7.43
N PHE A 182 -15.08 -17.02 8.75
CA PHE A 182 -14.11 -16.99 9.86
C PHE A 182 -13.56 -15.63 10.29
N MET A 183 -14.42 -14.81 10.94
CA MET A 183 -14.00 -14.12 12.16
C MET A 183 -13.99 -15.15 13.30
N LYS A 184 -12.82 -15.67 13.68
CA LYS A 184 -12.63 -16.21 15.04
C LYS A 184 -11.97 -15.10 15.85
N PHE A 185 -12.71 -14.62 16.84
CA PHE A 185 -12.28 -13.71 17.90
C PHE A 185 -11.30 -14.40 18.84
#